data_AF-A0AAD9SS16-F1
#
_entry.id   AF-A0AAD9SS16-F1
#
_cell.length_a   1.000
_cell.length_b   1.000
_cell.length_c   1.000
_cell.angle_alpha   90.00
_cell.angle_beta   90.00
_cell.angle_gamma   90.00
#
_symmetry.space_group_name_H-M   'P 1'
#
loop_
_entity.id
_entity.type
_entity.pdbx_description
1 polymer ?
#
loop_
_entity_poly.entity_id
_entity_poly.type
_entity_poly.pdbx_seq_one_letter_code
_entity_poly.pdbx_strand_id
1 'polypeptide(L)'
;MLGFAQPSVYEKSKCFFSYGRLPHIDPHQLPTAWEDRGKPWSSVLLDGLVSKVDLVMPQDQWQAVQERLVGNVPAPEFCRVTMTLLQILRGDFFTEYIKIGDIVMLSRGRNGLDNVFTLKDGQLTMCLDKETYERAGLVGKPHGAKGNRGLRPRWVVEFDLRSPSMLHGRPGFDRLVYACKNTLTEPLTWLFCNVSNKTPDPDPLEAFQPTKFRSSPQTADHLDVAVPPLTRPPGIDTATRDGELPQFASEVYEWLSLVRLQSPRVSSADSVDPYLSRYHPPGESEQWPCARLCTVVWEGLLPPCFARKLLVEVTLTLPSQSWFSLAVSAFPKGINGDIAESTFLRLPGSPSEYLLWDVRSHE
;
A
#
# COMPACT_ATOMS: atom_id res chain seq x y z
N MET A 1 -5.45 31.75 18.29
CA MET A 1 -6.18 31.15 17.15
C MET A 1 -5.28 31.19 15.93
N LEU A 2 -4.63 30.07 15.60
CA LEU A 2 -3.94 29.95 14.31
C LEU A 2 -5.02 29.66 13.27
N GLY A 3 -5.47 30.70 12.56
CA GLY A 3 -6.40 30.52 11.45
C GLY A 3 -5.70 29.71 10.37
N PHE A 4 -6.17 28.48 10.13
CA PHE A 4 -5.72 27.70 8.99
C PHE A 4 -6.02 28.50 7.72
N ALA A 5 -5.00 28.70 6.87
CA ALA A 5 -5.18 29.33 5.58
C ALA A 5 -6.24 28.54 4.79
N GLN A 6 -7.20 29.25 4.20
CA GLN A 6 -8.13 28.59 3.29
C GLN A 6 -7.33 27.95 2.16
N PRO A 7 -7.51 26.64 1.88
CA PRO A 7 -6.80 25.99 0.81
C PRO A 7 -7.10 26.75 -0.48
N SER A 8 -6.04 27.12 -1.21
CA SER A 8 -6.23 27.72 -2.52
C SER A 8 -7.00 26.73 -3.40
N VAL A 9 -7.76 27.22 -4.38
CA VAL A 9 -8.54 26.38 -5.33
C VAL A 9 -7.67 25.32 -6.04
N TYR A 10 -6.34 25.42 -5.94
CA TYR A 10 -5.35 24.53 -6.53
C TYR A 10 -4.75 23.47 -5.59
N GLU A 11 -5.05 23.50 -4.28
CA GLU A 11 -4.57 22.50 -3.32
C GLU A 11 -5.63 21.42 -3.07
N LYS A 12 -5.56 20.31 -3.80
CA LYS A 12 -6.37 19.13 -3.49
C LYS A 12 -5.83 18.48 -2.21
N SER A 13 -6.71 18.26 -1.22
CA SER A 13 -6.37 17.52 0.01
C SER A 13 -5.78 16.15 -0.35
N LYS A 14 -4.58 15.86 0.17
CA LYS A 14 -3.88 14.58 -0.08
C LYS A 14 -4.18 13.50 0.96
N CYS A 15 -4.53 13.90 2.18
CA CYS A 15 -4.89 13.00 3.26
C CYS A 15 -6.40 13.11 3.52
N PHE A 16 -7.08 11.96 3.50
CA PHE A 16 -8.50 11.84 3.78
C PHE A 16 -8.69 11.06 5.06
N PHE A 17 -9.46 11.61 5.98
CA PHE A 17 -9.81 10.95 7.23
C PHE A 17 -11.18 10.30 7.13
N SER A 18 -11.36 9.15 7.78
CA SER A 18 -12.63 8.47 7.92
C SER A 18 -12.74 7.81 9.28
N TYR A 19 -13.93 7.91 9.87
CA TYR A 19 -14.29 7.20 11.09
C TYR A 19 -15.39 6.19 10.75
N GLY A 20 -15.31 4.97 11.28
CA GLY A 20 -16.26 3.92 10.94
C GLY A 20 -16.39 2.85 12.01
N ARG A 21 -17.32 1.93 11.75
CA ARG A 21 -17.51 0.71 12.53
C ARG A 21 -17.23 -0.51 11.67
N LEU A 22 -16.32 -1.36 12.12
CA LEU A 22 -16.03 -2.66 11.53
C LEU A 22 -17.30 -3.54 11.66
N PRO A 23 -17.77 -4.13 10.55
CA PRO A 23 -18.78 -5.17 10.62
C PRO A 23 -18.22 -6.41 11.35
N HIS A 24 -19.11 -7.31 11.77
CA HIS A 24 -18.69 -8.58 12.32
C HIS A 24 -17.79 -9.33 11.32
N ILE A 25 -16.63 -9.78 11.78
CA ILE A 25 -15.66 -10.51 10.95
C ILE A 25 -15.89 -12.00 11.21
N ASP A 26 -16.36 -12.71 10.19
CA ASP A 26 -16.42 -14.17 10.19
C ASP A 26 -15.07 -14.74 9.68
N PRO A 27 -14.35 -15.55 10.48
CA PRO A 27 -13.11 -16.20 10.05
C PRO A 27 -13.29 -17.13 8.84
N HIS A 28 -14.49 -17.71 8.65
CA HIS A 28 -14.80 -18.62 7.55
C HIS A 28 -15.32 -17.91 6.30
N GLN A 29 -15.87 -16.71 6.46
CA GLN A 29 -16.31 -15.82 5.39
C GLN A 29 -15.56 -14.50 5.50
N LEU A 30 -14.25 -14.57 5.22
CA LEU A 30 -13.47 -13.36 5.06
C LEU A 30 -14.11 -12.49 3.96
N PRO A 31 -14.11 -11.16 4.10
CA PRO A 31 -14.40 -10.21 3.02
C PRO A 31 -13.52 -10.50 1.79
N THR A 32 -13.95 -11.43 0.94
CA THR A 32 -13.14 -12.04 -0.12
C THR A 32 -13.61 -11.63 -1.50
N ALA A 33 -14.80 -11.07 -1.60
CA ALA A 33 -15.39 -10.63 -2.84
C ALA A 33 -15.32 -9.11 -3.02
N TRP A 34 -15.20 -8.71 -4.28
CA TRP A 34 -15.50 -7.40 -4.88
C TRP A 34 -16.78 -6.69 -4.36
N GLU A 35 -17.59 -7.38 -3.57
CA GLU A 35 -18.82 -6.95 -2.89
C GLU A 35 -18.52 -6.04 -1.67
N ASP A 36 -17.37 -6.18 -1.02
CA ASP A 36 -16.98 -5.34 0.13
C ASP A 36 -16.15 -4.11 -0.28
N ARG A 37 -16.69 -3.27 -1.17
CA ARG A 37 -16.12 -1.93 -1.46
C ARG A 37 -16.20 -0.95 -0.27
N GLY A 38 -16.60 -1.42 0.90
CA GLY A 38 -16.62 -0.65 2.13
C GLY A 38 -15.21 -0.38 2.68
N LYS A 39 -15.05 0.76 3.34
CA LYS A 39 -13.90 1.00 4.22
C LYS A 39 -14.02 0.06 5.44
N PRO A 40 -12.91 -0.45 6.00
CA PRO A 40 -11.51 -0.15 5.65
C PRO A 40 -10.92 -1.05 4.54
N TRP A 41 -11.65 -2.05 4.05
CA TRP A 41 -11.13 -3.11 3.18
C TRP A 41 -10.64 -2.60 1.82
N SER A 42 -11.39 -1.67 1.21
CA SER A 42 -11.00 -1.08 -0.07
C SER A 42 -9.74 -0.22 0.02
N SER A 43 -9.52 0.46 1.16
CA SER A 43 -8.36 1.32 1.38
C SER A 43 -7.06 0.55 1.56
N VAL A 44 -7.10 -0.60 2.24
CA VAL A 44 -5.94 -1.47 2.51
C VAL A 44 -5.36 -2.11 1.23
N LEU A 45 -6.11 -2.14 0.12
CA LEU A 45 -5.66 -2.72 -1.14
C LEU A 45 -4.69 -1.83 -1.94
N LEU A 46 -4.69 -0.51 -1.72
CA LEU A 46 -3.78 0.48 -2.35
C LEU A 46 -3.43 0.22 -3.83
N ASP A 47 -4.43 0.27 -4.71
CA ASP A 47 -4.32 -0.02 -6.15
C ASP A 47 -3.69 -1.38 -6.52
N GLY A 48 -3.38 -2.24 -5.56
CA GLY A 48 -2.84 -3.57 -5.79
C GLY A 48 -1.31 -3.72 -5.73
N LEU A 49 -0.56 -2.65 -5.43
CA LEU A 49 0.91 -2.66 -5.42
C LEU A 49 1.45 -2.20 -4.06
N VAL A 50 1.47 -3.11 -3.10
CA VAL A 50 1.93 -2.84 -1.73
C VAL A 50 3.43 -3.07 -1.63
N SER A 51 4.16 -2.07 -1.13
CA SER A 51 5.61 -2.11 -0.90
C SER A 51 5.98 -2.44 0.55
N LYS A 52 5.12 -2.02 1.48
CA LYS A 52 5.37 -2.09 2.92
C LYS A 52 4.07 -2.19 3.71
N VAL A 53 4.10 -2.97 4.79
CA VAL A 53 3.04 -3.02 5.80
C VAL A 53 3.69 -2.85 7.18
N ASP A 54 3.22 -1.87 7.94
CA ASP A 54 3.63 -1.60 9.31
C ASP A 54 2.49 -1.94 10.27
N LEU A 55 2.78 -2.66 11.35
CA LEU A 55 1.86 -2.98 12.41
C LEU A 55 2.40 -2.45 13.74
N VAL A 56 1.66 -1.59 14.40
CA VAL A 56 2.02 -0.98 15.69
C VAL A 56 1.03 -1.43 16.75
N MET A 57 1.53 -1.95 17.86
CA MET A 57 0.70 -2.39 19.00
C MET A 57 1.50 -2.36 20.31
N PRO A 58 0.84 -2.53 21.47
CA PRO A 58 1.53 -2.81 22.74
C PRO A 58 2.40 -4.07 22.66
N GLN A 59 3.62 -4.01 23.21
CA GLN A 59 4.64 -5.06 23.05
C GLN A 59 4.20 -6.42 23.60
N ASP A 60 3.43 -6.42 24.69
CA ASP A 60 2.91 -7.61 25.36
C ASP A 60 1.95 -8.44 24.48
N GLN A 61 1.42 -7.84 23.41
CA GLN A 61 0.44 -8.49 22.52
C GLN A 61 1.09 -9.16 21.30
N TRP A 62 2.35 -8.83 20.99
CA TRP A 62 3.01 -9.31 19.79
C TRP A 62 3.12 -10.83 19.75
N GLN A 63 3.44 -11.48 20.88
CA GLN A 63 3.61 -12.93 20.93
C GLN A 63 2.33 -13.68 20.49
N ALA A 64 1.17 -13.26 21.00
CA ALA A 64 -0.12 -13.87 20.65
C ALA A 64 -0.45 -13.70 19.16
N VAL A 65 -0.13 -12.52 18.60
CA VAL A 65 -0.30 -12.25 17.17
C VAL A 65 0.66 -13.10 16.34
N GLN A 66 1.93 -13.17 16.72
CA GLN A 66 2.94 -13.95 16.01
C GLN A 66 2.56 -15.43 15.91
N GLU A 67 2.11 -16.04 17.01
CA GLU A 67 1.66 -17.44 17.04
C GLU A 67 0.49 -17.69 16.08
N ARG A 68 -0.48 -16.76 16.02
CA ARG A 68 -1.62 -16.81 15.09
C ARG A 68 -1.17 -16.67 13.64
N LEU A 69 -0.22 -15.79 13.34
CA LEU A 69 0.24 -15.52 11.98
C LEU A 69 1.02 -16.68 11.37
N VAL A 70 1.85 -17.38 12.15
CA VAL A 70 2.69 -18.50 11.65
C VAL A 70 1.88 -19.61 10.97
N GLY A 71 0.63 -19.84 11.39
CA GLY A 71 -0.27 -20.82 10.79
C GLY A 71 -1.23 -20.28 9.72
N ASN A 72 -1.69 -19.03 9.87
CA ASN A 72 -2.83 -18.52 9.08
C ASN A 72 -2.42 -17.59 7.94
N VAL A 73 -1.27 -16.92 8.05
CA VAL A 73 -0.82 -15.94 7.05
C VAL A 73 0.55 -16.37 6.55
N PRO A 74 0.63 -17.03 5.37
CA PRO A 74 1.92 -17.39 4.80
C PRO A 74 2.73 -16.12 4.55
N ALA A 75 4.02 -16.18 4.91
CA ALA A 75 4.95 -15.10 4.62
C ALA A 75 4.96 -14.85 3.11
N PRO A 76 4.73 -13.60 2.65
CA PRO A 76 4.58 -13.33 1.24
C PRO A 76 5.92 -13.54 0.54
N GLU A 77 5.86 -14.29 -0.56
CA GLU A 77 6.98 -14.58 -1.43
C GLU A 77 6.86 -13.77 -2.71
N PHE A 78 7.99 -13.21 -3.11
CA PHE A 78 8.12 -12.51 -4.37
C PHE A 78 9.50 -12.82 -4.94
N CYS A 79 9.68 -12.61 -6.23
CA CYS A 79 10.99 -12.79 -6.84
C CYS A 79 11.36 -11.62 -7.73
N ARG A 80 12.65 -11.48 -7.94
CA ARG A 80 13.22 -10.58 -8.93
C ARG A 80 13.67 -11.40 -10.13
N VAL A 81 13.23 -11.01 -11.32
CA VAL A 81 13.56 -11.71 -12.58
C VAL A 81 13.84 -10.70 -13.68
N THR A 82 14.70 -11.04 -14.63
CA THR A 82 15.00 -10.17 -15.77
C THR A 82 14.41 -10.79 -17.04
N MET A 83 13.45 -10.11 -17.65
CA MET A 83 12.68 -10.59 -18.80
C MET A 83 12.30 -9.43 -19.71
N THR A 84 12.18 -9.70 -21.01
CA THR A 84 11.55 -8.77 -21.95
C THR A 84 10.03 -8.86 -21.84
N LEU A 85 9.32 -7.78 -22.21
CA LEU A 85 7.86 -7.82 -22.28
C LEU A 85 7.37 -8.87 -23.30
N LEU A 86 8.14 -9.13 -24.36
CA LEU A 86 7.83 -10.15 -25.34
C LEU A 86 7.82 -11.57 -24.75
N GLN A 87 8.72 -11.87 -23.80
CA GLN A 87 8.76 -13.16 -23.11
C GLN A 87 7.55 -13.35 -22.20
N ILE A 88 7.09 -12.28 -21.55
CA ILE A 88 5.87 -12.28 -20.71
C ILE A 88 4.62 -12.52 -21.55
N LEU A 89 4.56 -11.98 -22.78
CA LEU A 89 3.40 -12.08 -23.68
C LEU A 89 3.37 -13.36 -24.52
N ARG A 90 4.23 -14.36 -24.24
CA ARG A 90 4.38 -15.57 -25.05
C ARG A 90 4.47 -16.84 -24.22
N GLY A 91 4.21 -17.95 -24.90
CA GLY A 91 4.39 -19.30 -24.37
C GLY A 91 3.58 -19.56 -23.11
N ASP A 92 4.11 -20.45 -22.29
CA ASP A 92 3.43 -20.94 -21.09
C ASP A 92 3.31 -19.86 -20.02
N PHE A 93 4.22 -18.88 -19.98
CA PHE A 93 4.10 -17.75 -19.06
C PHE A 93 2.78 -16.98 -19.27
N PHE A 94 2.47 -16.63 -20.52
CA PHE A 94 1.25 -15.89 -20.84
C PHE A 94 -0.01 -16.71 -20.53
N THR A 95 0.01 -18.01 -20.83
CA THR A 95 -1.15 -18.88 -20.61
C THR A 95 -1.36 -19.16 -19.13
N GLU A 96 -0.34 -19.68 -18.44
CA GLU A 96 -0.45 -20.17 -17.07
C GLU A 96 -0.56 -19.03 -16.05
N TYR A 97 0.25 -17.97 -16.18
CA TYR A 97 0.25 -16.90 -15.18
C TYR A 97 -0.72 -15.75 -15.47
N ILE A 98 -1.01 -15.44 -16.74
CA ILE A 98 -1.83 -14.26 -17.09
C ILE A 98 -3.27 -14.66 -17.43
N LYS A 99 -3.47 -15.70 -18.25
CA LYS A 99 -4.81 -16.13 -18.67
C LYS A 99 -5.51 -16.99 -17.61
N ILE A 100 -4.79 -17.93 -17.00
CA ILE A 100 -5.33 -18.89 -16.03
C ILE A 100 -5.09 -18.40 -14.60
N GLY A 101 -3.86 -17.98 -14.30
CA GLY A 101 -3.42 -17.56 -12.98
C GLY A 101 -3.68 -16.09 -12.66
N ASP A 102 -3.15 -15.69 -11.50
CA ASP A 102 -3.18 -14.31 -11.05
C ASP A 102 -1.82 -13.90 -10.48
N ILE A 103 -1.25 -12.86 -11.07
CA ILE A 103 0.09 -12.37 -10.75
C ILE A 103 0.09 -10.85 -10.65
N VAL A 104 1.07 -10.35 -9.89
CA VAL A 104 1.42 -8.95 -9.86
C VAL A 104 2.87 -8.79 -10.28
N MET A 105 3.12 -7.93 -11.25
CA MET A 105 4.47 -7.57 -11.68
C MET A 105 4.66 -6.06 -11.76
N LEU A 106 5.85 -5.62 -11.36
CA LEU A 106 6.28 -4.23 -11.43
C LEU A 106 7.70 -4.18 -12.00
N SER A 107 7.89 -3.45 -13.10
CA SER A 107 9.24 -3.22 -13.64
C SER A 107 9.99 -2.20 -12.79
N ARG A 108 11.31 -2.36 -12.72
CA ARG A 108 12.20 -1.35 -12.15
C ARG A 108 12.14 -0.06 -12.96
N GLY A 109 11.99 1.08 -12.29
CA GLY A 109 12.10 2.40 -12.89
C GLY A 109 11.50 3.47 -11.98
N ARG A 110 11.83 4.74 -12.25
CA ARG A 110 11.24 5.89 -11.57
C ARG A 110 10.11 6.44 -12.40
N ASN A 111 8.92 6.42 -11.82
CA ASN A 111 7.73 6.99 -12.45
C ASN A 111 7.95 8.47 -12.82
N GLY A 112 7.68 8.82 -14.07
CA GLY A 112 7.90 10.18 -14.61
C GLY A 112 9.28 10.42 -15.24
N LEU A 113 10.25 9.51 -15.02
CA LEU A 113 11.60 9.57 -15.63
C LEU A 113 11.88 8.39 -16.56
N ASP A 114 11.60 7.18 -16.10
CA ASP A 114 11.87 5.94 -16.84
C ASP A 114 10.57 5.39 -17.45
N ASN A 115 10.68 4.48 -18.41
CA ASN A 115 9.53 3.71 -18.89
C ASN A 115 9.21 2.65 -17.84
N VAL A 116 7.98 2.66 -17.30
CA VAL A 116 7.56 1.77 -16.22
C VAL A 116 6.37 0.93 -16.66
N PHE A 117 6.39 -0.34 -16.29
CA PHE A 117 5.43 -1.35 -16.68
C PHE A 117 4.88 -2.00 -15.43
N THR A 118 3.56 -2.15 -15.40
CA THR A 118 2.85 -2.84 -14.32
C THR A 118 1.89 -3.84 -14.92
N LEU A 119 1.83 -5.03 -14.34
CA LEU A 119 0.86 -6.06 -14.69
C LEU A 119 0.15 -6.49 -13.42
N LYS A 120 -1.16 -6.29 -13.34
CA LYS A 120 -1.99 -6.69 -12.20
C LYS A 120 -3.37 -7.06 -12.71
N ASP A 121 -3.98 -8.10 -12.15
CA ASP A 121 -5.32 -8.54 -12.55
C ASP A 121 -5.48 -8.73 -14.08
N GLY A 122 -4.42 -9.22 -14.75
CA GLY A 122 -4.38 -9.35 -16.21
C GLY A 122 -4.31 -8.03 -17.00
N GLN A 123 -4.31 -6.88 -16.34
CA GLN A 123 -4.16 -5.57 -16.96
C GLN A 123 -2.68 -5.16 -17.02
N LEU A 124 -2.16 -5.01 -18.24
CA LEU A 124 -0.84 -4.45 -18.51
C LEU A 124 -0.98 -2.93 -18.71
N THR A 125 -0.34 -2.17 -17.84
CA THR A 125 -0.23 -0.70 -17.94
C THR A 125 1.23 -0.32 -18.18
N MET A 126 1.46 0.48 -19.22
CA MET A 126 2.79 0.95 -19.63
C MET A 126 2.80 2.47 -19.60
N CYS A 127 3.67 3.05 -18.79
CA CYS A 127 3.92 4.49 -18.75
C CYS A 127 5.19 4.77 -19.56
N LEU A 128 5.01 5.37 -20.73
CA LEU A 128 6.07 5.57 -21.73
C LEU A 128 6.41 7.05 -21.87
N ASP A 129 7.67 7.35 -22.16
CA ASP A 129 8.06 8.65 -22.72
C ASP A 129 7.52 8.84 -24.14
N LYS A 130 7.66 10.07 -24.64
CA LYS A 130 7.20 10.46 -25.97
C LYS A 130 7.81 9.61 -27.07
N GLU A 131 9.14 9.46 -27.05
CA GLU A 131 9.87 8.80 -28.14
C GLU A 131 9.50 7.32 -28.23
N THR A 132 9.49 6.63 -27.09
CA THR A 132 9.13 5.21 -27.00
C THR A 132 7.68 5.01 -27.39
N TYR A 133 6.75 5.88 -26.96
CA TYR A 133 5.34 5.82 -27.32
C TYR A 133 5.12 5.98 -28.84
N GLU A 134 5.69 7.02 -29.44
CA GLU A 134 5.55 7.30 -30.87
C GLU A 134 6.15 6.18 -31.73
N ARG A 135 7.31 5.65 -31.34
CA ARG A 135 7.95 4.51 -32.01
C ARG A 135 7.22 3.19 -31.82
N ALA A 136 6.62 2.96 -30.65
CA ALA A 136 5.85 1.76 -30.38
C ALA A 136 4.55 1.75 -31.20
N GLY A 137 4.05 2.94 -31.54
CA GLY A 137 2.84 3.11 -32.34
C GLY A 137 1.64 2.44 -31.67
N LEU A 138 1.54 2.51 -30.34
CA LEU A 138 0.43 1.96 -29.57
C LEU A 138 -0.60 3.05 -29.25
N VAL A 139 -1.84 2.67 -28.95
CA VAL A 139 -2.89 3.63 -28.59
C VAL A 139 -2.84 3.88 -27.09
N GLY A 140 -2.48 5.10 -26.69
CA GLY A 140 -2.41 5.51 -25.30
C GLY A 140 -3.03 6.89 -25.05
N LYS A 141 -3.14 7.25 -23.78
CA LYS A 141 -3.62 8.56 -23.34
C LYS A 141 -2.45 9.38 -22.77
N PRO A 142 -2.39 10.70 -23.02
CA PRO A 142 -1.40 11.53 -22.34
C PRO A 142 -1.65 11.51 -20.83
N HIS A 143 -0.58 11.46 -20.06
CA HIS A 143 -0.58 11.40 -18.60
C HIS A 143 0.24 12.56 -18.02
N GLY A 144 -0.28 13.17 -16.95
CA GLY A 144 0.26 14.36 -16.29
C GLY A 144 -0.33 15.70 -16.78
N ALA A 145 -0.22 16.73 -15.94
CA ALA A 145 -0.72 18.07 -16.23
C ALA A 145 0.07 18.72 -17.39
N LYS A 146 -0.66 19.16 -18.42
CA LYS A 146 -0.11 20.00 -19.50
C LYS A 146 0.34 21.34 -18.90
N GLY A 147 1.63 21.53 -18.65
CA GLY A 147 2.19 22.87 -18.45
C GLY A 147 2.97 23.16 -17.17
N ASN A 148 3.25 22.19 -16.29
CA ASN A 148 4.18 22.45 -15.18
C ASN A 148 5.63 22.43 -15.68
N ARG A 149 6.35 23.54 -15.46
CA ARG A 149 7.77 23.70 -15.79
C ARG A 149 8.59 22.60 -15.10
N GLY A 150 9.02 21.59 -15.85
CA GLY A 150 9.91 20.51 -15.38
C GLY A 150 9.40 19.08 -15.60
N LEU A 151 8.10 18.88 -15.88
CA LEU A 151 7.55 17.55 -16.15
C LEU A 151 7.59 17.23 -17.65
N ARG A 152 8.29 16.15 -18.02
CA ARG A 152 8.22 15.61 -19.39
C ARG A 152 6.87 14.93 -19.59
N PRO A 153 6.18 15.17 -20.72
CA PRO A 153 4.91 14.51 -20.99
C PRO A 153 5.10 12.99 -21.05
N ARG A 154 4.12 12.25 -20.54
CA ARG A 154 4.08 10.78 -20.53
C ARG A 154 2.83 10.28 -21.22
N TRP A 155 2.87 9.04 -21.68
CA TRP A 155 1.72 8.36 -22.28
C TRP A 155 1.48 7.06 -21.54
N VAL A 156 0.23 6.86 -21.11
CA VAL A 156 -0.22 5.63 -20.48
C VAL A 156 -0.94 4.79 -21.53
N VAL A 157 -0.43 3.58 -21.74
CA VAL A 157 -0.95 2.57 -22.65
C VAL A 157 -1.44 1.39 -21.83
N GLU A 158 -2.67 0.96 -22.03
CA GLU A 158 -3.31 -0.10 -21.23
C GLU A 158 -3.85 -1.22 -22.12
N PHE A 159 -3.61 -2.45 -21.69
CA PHE A 159 -4.11 -3.66 -22.33
C PHE A 159 -4.72 -4.59 -21.29
N ASP A 160 -5.98 -4.97 -21.48
CA ASP A 160 -6.57 -6.12 -20.77
C ASP A 160 -6.11 -7.40 -21.48
N LEU A 161 -5.07 -8.04 -20.93
CA LEU A 161 -4.48 -9.26 -21.49
C LEU A 161 -5.38 -10.49 -21.31
N ARG A 162 -6.44 -10.45 -20.50
CA ARG A 162 -7.40 -11.55 -20.34
C ARG A 162 -8.53 -11.49 -21.37
N SER A 163 -8.76 -10.32 -21.97
CA SER A 163 -9.72 -10.14 -23.07
C SER A 163 -9.58 -11.19 -24.18
N PRO A 164 -10.69 -11.66 -24.79
CA PRO A 164 -10.67 -12.58 -25.93
C PRO A 164 -10.00 -11.97 -27.18
N SER A 165 -9.82 -10.64 -27.21
CA SER A 165 -9.07 -9.94 -28.26
C SER A 165 -7.54 -10.00 -28.09
N MET A 166 -7.05 -10.40 -26.92
CA MET A 166 -5.63 -10.55 -26.60
C MET A 166 -5.18 -12.01 -26.77
N LEU A 167 -5.20 -12.45 -28.02
CA LEU A 167 -4.75 -13.76 -28.47
C LEU A 167 -3.93 -13.61 -29.76
N HIS A 168 -3.00 -14.53 -30.01
CA HIS A 168 -2.19 -14.56 -31.23
C HIS A 168 -3.09 -14.60 -32.48
N GLY A 169 -2.76 -13.79 -33.49
CA GLY A 169 -3.54 -13.66 -34.73
C GLY A 169 -4.67 -12.63 -34.67
N ARG A 170 -4.88 -11.96 -33.52
CA ARG A 170 -5.76 -10.80 -33.41
C ARG A 170 -4.96 -9.51 -33.62
N PRO A 171 -5.47 -8.55 -34.40
CA PRO A 171 -4.70 -7.38 -34.81
C PRO A 171 -4.22 -6.51 -33.63
N GLY A 172 -5.03 -6.39 -32.57
CA GLY A 172 -4.66 -5.63 -31.37
C GLY A 172 -3.49 -6.27 -30.61
N PHE A 173 -3.53 -7.58 -30.42
CA PHE A 173 -2.46 -8.32 -29.77
C PHE A 173 -1.20 -8.40 -30.62
N ASP A 174 -1.35 -8.66 -31.93
CA ASP A 174 -0.21 -8.72 -32.85
C ASP A 174 0.52 -7.38 -32.94
N ARG A 175 -0.20 -6.26 -32.84
CA ARG A 175 0.39 -4.91 -32.74
C ARG A 175 1.19 -4.71 -31.45
N LEU A 176 0.68 -5.19 -30.31
CA LEU A 176 1.41 -5.17 -29.04
C LEU A 176 2.68 -6.03 -29.13
N VAL A 177 2.57 -7.25 -29.65
CA VAL A 177 3.70 -8.16 -29.87
C VAL A 177 4.72 -7.56 -30.83
N TYR A 178 4.27 -6.87 -31.89
CA TYR A 178 5.15 -6.16 -32.83
C TYR A 178 5.92 -5.03 -32.13
N ALA A 179 5.26 -4.23 -31.30
CA ALA A 179 5.93 -3.19 -30.52
C ALA A 179 6.99 -3.80 -29.57
N CYS A 180 6.69 -4.94 -28.95
CA CYS A 180 7.64 -5.66 -28.09
C CYS A 180 8.84 -6.25 -28.84
N LYS A 181 8.70 -6.53 -30.13
CA LYS A 181 9.80 -7.04 -30.97
C LYS A 181 10.71 -5.94 -31.53
N ASN A 182 10.18 -4.74 -31.76
CA ASN A 182 10.89 -3.71 -32.53
C ASN A 182 11.24 -2.47 -31.70
N THR A 183 10.46 -2.17 -30.66
CA THR A 183 10.61 -0.95 -29.87
C THR A 183 10.87 -1.24 -28.39
N LEU A 184 10.07 -2.12 -27.77
CA LEU A 184 10.18 -2.49 -26.35
C LEU A 184 11.02 -3.77 -26.19
N THR A 185 12.23 -3.75 -26.76
CA THR A 185 13.11 -4.93 -26.87
C THR A 185 14.00 -5.15 -25.66
N GLU A 186 14.23 -4.09 -24.87
CA GLU A 186 15.15 -4.13 -23.75
C GLU A 186 14.64 -5.07 -22.64
N PRO A 187 15.51 -5.91 -22.05
CA PRO A 187 15.14 -6.71 -20.90
C PRO A 187 14.95 -5.81 -19.68
N LEU A 188 13.83 -6.02 -18.99
CA LEU A 188 13.46 -5.27 -17.79
C LEU A 188 13.69 -6.14 -16.57
N THR A 189 14.11 -5.53 -15.46
CA THR A 189 14.08 -6.19 -14.16
C THR A 189 12.69 -6.03 -13.57
N TRP A 190 12.05 -7.14 -13.24
CA TRP A 190 10.72 -7.21 -12.67
C TRP A 190 10.78 -7.67 -11.22
N LEU A 191 9.95 -7.06 -10.37
CA LEU A 191 9.42 -7.74 -9.20
C LEU A 191 8.18 -8.53 -9.65
N PHE A 192 8.10 -9.79 -9.24
CA PHE A 192 7.01 -10.71 -9.55
C PHE A 192 6.48 -11.33 -8.26
N CYS A 193 5.16 -11.38 -8.11
CA CYS A 193 4.48 -12.08 -7.04
C CYS A 193 3.35 -12.92 -7.64
N ASN A 194 3.33 -14.21 -7.33
CA ASN A 194 2.20 -15.09 -7.65
C ASN A 194 1.14 -14.92 -6.57
N VAL A 195 -0.01 -14.34 -6.94
CA VAL A 195 -1.13 -14.13 -6.02
C VAL A 195 -2.01 -15.38 -5.94
N SER A 196 -1.95 -16.23 -6.97
CA SER A 196 -2.64 -17.51 -7.00
C SER A 196 -2.05 -18.49 -5.98
N ASN A 197 -2.91 -19.30 -5.36
CA ASN A 197 -2.49 -20.39 -4.47
C ASN A 197 -1.84 -21.57 -5.21
N LYS A 198 -1.77 -21.53 -6.55
CA LYS A 198 -1.21 -22.59 -7.38
C LYS A 198 -0.09 -22.03 -8.25
N THR A 199 1.11 -22.59 -8.10
CA THR A 199 2.21 -22.42 -9.04
C THR A 199 2.05 -23.43 -10.18
N PRO A 200 2.21 -23.03 -11.45
CA PRO A 200 2.22 -23.95 -12.59
C PRO A 200 3.30 -25.02 -12.46
N ASP A 201 3.05 -26.20 -13.02
CA ASP A 201 4.02 -27.31 -13.09
C ASP A 201 4.05 -27.87 -14.52
N PRO A 202 5.17 -27.71 -15.27
CA PRO A 202 6.40 -27.02 -14.87
C PRO A 202 6.23 -25.50 -14.74
N ASP A 203 7.00 -24.87 -13.86
CA ASP A 203 6.97 -23.41 -13.67
C ASP A 203 7.70 -22.69 -14.82
N PRO A 204 7.00 -21.91 -15.67
CA PRO A 204 7.62 -21.22 -16.80
C PRO A 204 8.57 -20.09 -16.37
N LEU A 205 8.53 -19.67 -15.10
CA LEU A 205 9.41 -18.65 -14.55
C LEU A 205 10.84 -19.18 -14.29
N GLU A 206 10.99 -20.47 -13.96
CA GLU A 206 12.28 -21.08 -13.59
C GLU A 206 13.32 -21.00 -14.72
N ALA A 207 12.88 -21.00 -15.98
CA ALA A 207 13.74 -20.81 -17.15
C ALA A 207 14.53 -19.47 -17.12
N PHE A 208 14.06 -18.49 -16.35
CA PHE A 208 14.67 -17.16 -16.21
C PHE A 208 15.47 -16.99 -14.92
N GLN A 209 15.70 -18.07 -14.16
CA GLN A 209 16.50 -18.10 -12.93
C GLN A 209 16.12 -16.98 -11.94
N PRO A 210 14.86 -16.94 -11.46
CA PRO A 210 14.38 -15.88 -10.60
C PRO A 210 15.10 -15.87 -9.24
N THR A 211 15.47 -14.69 -8.75
CA THR A 211 15.95 -14.52 -7.37
C THR A 211 14.75 -14.45 -6.43
N LYS A 212 14.52 -15.49 -5.62
CA LYS A 212 13.39 -15.58 -4.69
C LYS A 212 13.68 -14.82 -3.39
N PHE A 213 12.67 -14.12 -2.88
CA PHE A 213 12.68 -13.39 -1.61
C PHE A 213 11.46 -13.79 -0.79
N ARG A 214 11.65 -13.84 0.52
CA ARG A 214 10.59 -14.08 1.50
C ARG A 214 10.53 -12.90 2.45
N SER A 215 9.38 -12.23 2.53
CA SER A 215 9.21 -11.11 3.46
C SER A 215 8.94 -11.64 4.86
N SER A 216 9.95 -11.60 5.72
CA SER A 216 9.83 -11.96 7.14
C SER A 216 9.50 -10.73 7.98
N PRO A 217 8.70 -10.88 9.06
CA PRO A 217 8.42 -9.78 9.98
C PRO A 217 9.71 -9.25 10.60
N GLN A 218 9.95 -7.95 10.48
CA GLN A 218 11.03 -7.24 11.17
C GLN A 218 10.43 -6.49 12.36
N THR A 219 10.89 -6.79 13.57
CA THR A 219 10.36 -6.19 14.80
C THR A 219 11.29 -5.10 15.30
N ALA A 220 10.72 -3.96 15.70
CA ALA A 220 11.39 -2.88 16.41
C ALA A 220 10.63 -2.60 17.72
N ASP A 221 11.34 -2.72 18.83
CA ASP A 221 10.79 -2.46 20.17
C ASP A 221 10.98 -0.99 20.56
N HIS A 222 9.96 -0.40 21.17
CA HIS A 222 9.99 0.95 21.71
C HIS A 222 9.70 0.87 23.20
N LEU A 223 10.69 1.16 24.04
CA LEU A 223 10.64 0.84 25.47
C LEU A 223 9.85 1.88 26.30
N ASP A 224 10.01 3.16 26.00
CA ASP A 224 9.51 4.25 26.85
C ASP A 224 8.66 5.24 26.03
N VAL A 225 7.56 4.77 25.43
CA VAL A 225 6.70 5.64 24.60
C VAL A 225 5.64 6.31 25.45
N ALA A 226 5.51 7.63 25.33
CA ALA A 226 4.36 8.37 25.82
C ALA A 226 3.16 8.12 24.89
N VAL A 227 2.22 7.30 25.35
CA VAL A 227 1.02 6.96 24.57
C VAL A 227 -0.07 7.98 24.89
N PRO A 228 -0.55 8.76 23.90
CA PRO A 228 -1.62 9.71 24.13
C PRO A 228 -2.95 8.98 24.39
N PRO A 229 -3.97 9.66 24.96
CA PRO A 229 -5.31 9.11 25.04
C PRO A 229 -5.85 8.80 23.64
N LEU A 230 -5.88 7.51 23.27
CA LEU A 230 -6.41 7.07 21.98
C LEU A 230 -7.94 6.93 21.99
N THR A 231 -8.58 7.09 23.15
CA THR A 231 -10.04 7.14 23.27
C THR A 231 -10.58 8.47 22.78
N ARG A 232 -11.74 8.45 22.11
CA ARG A 232 -12.43 9.68 21.71
C ARG A 232 -12.76 10.53 22.95
N PRO A 233 -12.49 11.84 22.93
CA PRO A 233 -12.99 12.74 23.96
C PRO A 233 -14.52 12.67 24.11
N PRO A 234 -15.07 12.65 25.33
CA PRO A 234 -16.51 12.63 25.56
C PRO A 234 -17.15 13.92 25.03
N GLY A 235 -18.26 13.81 24.28
CA GLY A 235 -19.01 14.96 23.72
C GLY A 235 -18.81 15.22 22.22
N ILE A 236 -17.87 14.53 21.57
CA ILE A 236 -17.66 14.61 20.12
C ILE A 236 -18.65 13.67 19.42
N ASP A 237 -19.79 14.20 18.97
CA ASP A 237 -20.70 13.49 18.07
C ASP A 237 -20.17 13.57 16.63
N THR A 238 -20.32 12.48 15.85
CA THR A 238 -20.01 12.48 14.41
C THR A 238 -20.91 13.46 13.62
N ALA A 239 -21.98 13.95 14.25
CA ALA A 239 -22.93 14.90 13.69
C ALA A 239 -22.56 16.37 13.96
N THR A 240 -21.72 16.64 14.97
CA THR A 240 -21.23 18.00 15.25
C THR A 240 -20.13 18.34 14.24
N ARG A 241 -20.36 19.42 13.50
CA ARG A 241 -19.46 20.00 12.49
C ARG A 241 -18.17 20.61 13.10
N ASP A 242 -17.97 20.42 14.40
CA ASP A 242 -16.93 21.05 15.18
C ASP A 242 -15.61 20.31 14.91
N GLY A 243 -14.58 21.07 14.52
CA GLY A 243 -13.29 20.58 14.01
C GLY A 243 -12.45 19.75 15.00
N GLU A 244 -13.02 19.36 16.14
CA GLU A 244 -12.36 18.61 17.21
C GLU A 244 -12.02 17.18 16.78
N LEU A 245 -12.91 16.47 16.08
CA LEU A 245 -12.63 15.11 15.60
C LEU A 245 -11.52 15.08 14.54
N PRO A 246 -11.53 15.93 13.49
CA PRO A 246 -10.43 16.03 12.54
C PRO A 246 -9.10 16.44 13.19
N GLN A 247 -9.12 17.33 14.18
CA GLN A 247 -7.92 17.74 14.91
C GLN A 247 -7.34 16.55 15.70
N PHE A 248 -8.15 15.90 16.53
CA PHE A 248 -7.76 14.69 17.27
C PHE A 248 -7.20 13.62 16.33
N ALA A 249 -7.88 13.34 15.22
CA ALA A 249 -7.42 12.37 14.25
C ALA A 249 -6.09 12.77 13.59
N SER A 250 -5.86 14.05 13.35
CA SER A 250 -4.60 14.53 12.77
C SER A 250 -3.44 14.38 13.76
N GLU A 251 -3.66 14.76 15.02
CA GLU A 251 -2.67 14.65 16.10
C GLU A 251 -2.30 13.18 16.38
N VAL A 252 -3.29 12.28 16.43
CA VAL A 252 -3.06 10.83 16.58
C VAL A 252 -2.31 10.25 15.38
N TYR A 253 -2.63 10.67 14.16
CA TYR A 253 -1.92 10.21 12.96
C TYR A 253 -0.46 10.69 12.93
N GLU A 254 -0.20 11.93 13.35
CA GLU A 254 1.16 12.46 13.50
C GLU A 254 1.96 11.64 14.53
N TRP A 255 1.37 11.36 15.70
CA TRP A 255 1.99 10.52 16.72
C TRP A 255 2.30 9.10 16.21
N LEU A 256 1.34 8.42 15.57
CA LEU A 256 1.55 7.10 14.95
C LEU A 256 2.68 7.12 13.91
N SER A 257 2.74 8.19 13.11
CA SER A 257 3.79 8.37 12.11
C SER A 257 5.17 8.50 12.77
N LEU A 258 5.27 9.24 13.88
CA LEU A 258 6.52 9.36 14.63
C LEU A 258 6.94 8.05 15.32
N VAL A 259 5.98 7.24 15.79
CA VAL A 259 6.25 5.88 16.29
C VAL A 259 6.85 5.01 15.17
N ARG A 260 6.24 5.00 13.97
CA ARG A 260 6.75 4.25 12.81
C ARG A 260 8.13 4.71 12.37
N LEU A 261 8.43 6.00 12.50
CA LEU A 261 9.74 6.59 12.22
C LEU A 261 10.78 6.34 13.32
N GLN A 262 10.41 5.67 14.43
CA GLN A 262 11.26 5.48 15.60
C GLN A 262 11.80 6.81 16.14
N SER A 263 10.98 7.85 16.07
CA SER A 263 11.38 9.20 16.43
C SER A 263 11.57 9.31 17.94
N PRO A 264 12.65 9.94 18.44
CA PRO A 264 12.82 10.14 19.88
C PRO A 264 11.76 11.08 20.48
N ARG A 265 11.00 11.80 19.63
CA ARG A 265 9.96 12.75 20.05
C ARG A 265 8.75 12.09 20.73
N VAL A 266 8.56 10.78 20.57
CA VAL A 266 7.47 10.04 21.23
C VAL A 266 7.89 9.45 22.58
N SER A 267 9.16 9.62 22.98
CA SER A 267 9.65 9.11 24.25
C SER A 267 9.03 9.85 25.43
N SER A 268 8.67 9.14 26.50
CA SER A 268 8.23 9.77 27.76
C SER A 268 9.36 10.50 28.49
N ALA A 269 10.61 10.20 28.15
CA ALA A 269 11.80 10.86 28.68
C ALA A 269 12.33 11.98 27.75
N ASP A 270 11.54 12.37 26.75
CA ASP A 270 11.97 13.36 25.78
C ASP A 270 12.13 14.75 26.41
N SER A 271 13.27 15.39 26.17
CA SER A 271 13.66 16.68 26.76
C SER A 271 14.33 17.60 25.73
N VAL A 272 13.76 17.66 24.53
CA VAL A 272 14.30 18.55 23.48
C VAL A 272 14.09 20.01 23.82
N ASP A 273 15.05 20.82 23.36
CA ASP A 273 14.89 22.26 23.36
C ASP A 273 13.63 22.66 22.57
N PRO A 274 12.66 23.38 23.17
CA PRO A 274 11.47 23.88 22.50
C PRO A 274 11.76 24.76 21.27
N TYR A 275 12.97 25.33 21.18
CA TYR A 275 13.44 26.03 19.98
C TYR A 275 13.62 25.09 18.79
N LEU A 276 14.03 23.84 19.02
CA LEU A 276 14.25 22.82 17.98
C LEU A 276 12.96 22.08 17.61
N SER A 277 12.15 21.71 18.60
CA SER A 277 10.87 21.04 18.37
C SER A 277 9.88 21.39 19.46
N ARG A 278 8.66 21.74 19.04
CA ARG A 278 7.52 21.98 19.94
C ARG A 278 6.52 20.82 19.95
N TYR A 279 6.85 19.75 19.23
CA TYR A 279 6.02 18.55 19.20
C TYR A 279 5.93 17.97 20.60
N HIS A 280 4.71 17.58 20.97
CA HIS A 280 4.40 16.77 22.12
C HIS A 280 3.30 15.78 21.73
N PRO A 281 3.22 14.61 22.36
CA PRO A 281 2.11 13.70 22.14
C PRO A 281 0.74 14.39 22.34
N PRO A 282 -0.31 13.95 21.64
CA PRO A 282 -1.66 14.52 21.78
C PRO A 282 -2.20 14.48 23.22
N GLY A 283 -2.96 15.50 23.60
CA GLY A 283 -3.58 15.61 24.93
C GLY A 283 -2.65 16.20 26.01
N GLU A 284 -3.09 16.13 27.26
CA GLU A 284 -2.35 16.69 28.40
C GLU A 284 -1.33 15.68 28.96
N SER A 285 -0.13 16.14 29.30
CA SER A 285 1.00 15.29 29.69
C SER A 285 0.75 14.39 30.89
N GLU A 286 -0.14 14.79 31.81
CA GLU A 286 -0.53 14.02 32.99
C GLU A 286 -1.28 12.72 32.64
N GLN A 287 -1.73 12.58 31.39
CA GLN A 287 -2.57 11.49 30.91
C GLN A 287 -1.81 10.49 30.02
N TRP A 288 -0.50 10.63 29.83
CA TRP A 288 0.28 9.74 28.97
C TRP A 288 0.83 8.55 29.78
N PRO A 289 0.22 7.36 29.73
CA PRO A 289 0.88 6.17 30.22
C PRO A 289 2.17 5.95 29.43
N CYS A 290 3.26 5.70 30.16
CA CYS A 290 4.47 5.14 29.58
C CYS A 290 4.19 3.68 29.23
N ALA A 291 4.37 3.31 27.96
CA ALA A 291 4.13 1.95 27.51
C ALA A 291 5.22 1.47 26.56
N ARG A 292 5.42 0.15 26.56
CA ARG A 292 6.27 -0.54 25.60
C ARG A 292 5.46 -0.86 24.35
N LEU A 293 5.92 -0.41 23.20
CA LEU A 293 5.30 -0.71 21.90
C LEU A 293 6.19 -1.61 21.07
N CYS A 294 5.58 -2.34 20.15
CA CYS A 294 6.26 -3.08 19.11
C CYS A 294 5.78 -2.58 17.75
N THR A 295 6.72 -2.28 16.85
CA THR A 295 6.45 -2.07 15.43
C THR A 295 6.94 -3.27 14.65
N VAL A 296 6.07 -3.88 13.86
CA VAL A 296 6.39 -5.01 13.01
C VAL A 296 6.23 -4.60 11.55
N VAL A 297 7.27 -4.84 10.77
CA VAL A 297 7.38 -4.36 9.40
C VAL A 297 7.55 -5.54 8.45
N TRP A 298 6.79 -5.53 7.36
CA TRP A 298 7.00 -6.38 6.18
C TRP A 298 7.31 -5.49 4.98
N GLU A 299 8.41 -5.78 4.29
CA GLU A 299 8.84 -5.04 3.09
C GLU A 299 9.01 -5.99 1.90
N GLY A 300 8.73 -5.49 0.70
CA GLY A 300 8.86 -6.24 -0.56
C GLY A 300 7.72 -5.96 -1.51
N LEU A 301 7.53 -6.84 -2.51
CA LEU A 301 6.29 -6.83 -3.30
C LEU A 301 5.26 -7.70 -2.58
N LEU A 302 4.34 -7.06 -1.86
CA LEU A 302 3.34 -7.74 -1.04
C LEU A 302 2.02 -7.86 -1.82
N PRO A 303 1.39 -9.05 -1.87
CA PRO A 303 0.10 -9.19 -2.54
C PRO A 303 -0.97 -8.43 -1.74
N PRO A 304 -1.96 -7.79 -2.39
CA PRO A 304 -2.95 -6.96 -1.70
C PRO A 304 -3.78 -7.71 -0.66
N CYS A 305 -3.95 -9.02 -0.86
CA CYS A 305 -4.65 -9.89 0.08
C CYS A 305 -3.88 -10.09 1.40
N PHE A 306 -2.56 -9.87 1.44
CA PHE A 306 -1.73 -10.03 2.62
C PHE A 306 -2.13 -9.04 3.72
N ALA A 307 -2.17 -7.74 3.39
CA ALA A 307 -2.52 -6.70 4.36
C ALA A 307 -3.95 -6.88 4.91
N ARG A 308 -4.88 -7.33 4.06
CA ARG A 308 -6.25 -7.67 4.48
C ARG A 308 -6.29 -8.86 5.45
N LYS A 309 -5.62 -9.97 5.11
CA LYS A 309 -5.53 -11.14 5.99
C LYS A 309 -4.88 -10.79 7.33
N LEU A 310 -3.81 -9.99 7.30
CA LEU A 310 -3.14 -9.49 8.48
C LEU A 310 -4.09 -8.67 9.36
N LEU A 311 -4.82 -7.71 8.78
CA LEU A 311 -5.80 -6.91 9.51
C LEU A 311 -6.88 -7.78 10.18
N VAL A 312 -7.38 -8.79 9.49
CA VAL A 312 -8.36 -9.73 10.04
C VAL A 312 -7.78 -10.53 11.20
N GLU A 313 -6.64 -11.20 11.00
CA GLU A 313 -6.03 -12.05 12.04
C GLU A 313 -5.67 -11.24 13.29
N VAL A 314 -5.10 -10.04 13.13
CA VAL A 314 -4.79 -9.14 14.26
C VAL A 314 -6.06 -8.74 15.00
N THR A 315 -7.12 -8.35 14.27
CA THR A 315 -8.40 -7.95 14.87
C THR A 315 -9.03 -9.08 15.69
N LEU A 316 -8.97 -10.32 15.17
CA LEU A 316 -9.53 -11.50 15.83
C LEU A 316 -8.65 -12.05 16.97
N THR A 317 -7.38 -11.68 17.03
CA THR A 317 -6.45 -12.13 18.07
C THR A 317 -6.44 -11.19 19.26
N LEU A 318 -6.44 -9.89 19.00
CA LEU A 318 -6.25 -8.89 20.04
C LEU A 318 -7.56 -8.63 20.83
N PRO A 319 -7.50 -8.56 22.17
CA PRO A 319 -8.66 -8.25 23.02
C PRO A 319 -9.38 -6.97 22.60
N SER A 320 -10.68 -6.88 22.87
CA SER A 320 -11.50 -5.71 22.52
C SER A 320 -11.04 -4.40 23.16
N GLN A 321 -10.35 -4.47 24.29
CA GLN A 321 -9.79 -3.33 25.00
C GLN A 321 -8.48 -2.82 24.39
N SER A 322 -7.80 -3.65 23.59
CA SER A 322 -6.49 -3.33 23.02
C SER A 322 -6.62 -2.48 21.76
N TRP A 323 -5.69 -1.55 21.57
CA TRP A 323 -5.54 -0.81 20.32
C TRP A 323 -4.43 -1.43 19.47
N PHE A 324 -4.51 -1.22 18.16
CA PHE A 324 -3.40 -1.47 17.23
C PHE A 324 -3.58 -0.58 16.00
N SER A 325 -2.48 -0.26 15.32
CA SER A 325 -2.48 0.44 14.04
C SER A 325 -1.84 -0.41 12.95
N LEU A 326 -2.46 -0.46 11.78
CA LEU A 326 -1.93 -1.12 10.59
C LEU A 326 -1.82 -0.08 9.47
N ALA A 327 -0.61 0.20 9.03
CA ALA A 327 -0.34 1.07 7.90
C ALA A 327 0.12 0.24 6.71
N VAL A 328 -0.42 0.54 5.53
CA VAL A 328 -0.05 -0.06 4.26
C VAL A 328 0.50 1.05 3.39
N SER A 329 1.63 0.82 2.73
CA SER A 329 2.23 1.78 1.81
C SER A 329 2.38 1.15 0.43
N ALA A 330 2.07 1.91 -0.61
CA ALA A 330 2.26 1.52 -2.00
C ALA A 330 3.71 1.72 -2.46
N PHE A 331 4.06 1.26 -3.65
CA PHE A 331 5.30 1.70 -4.31
C PHE A 331 5.22 3.21 -4.65
N PRO A 332 6.36 3.94 -4.55
CA PRO A 332 6.39 5.36 -4.85
C PRO A 332 5.98 5.64 -6.31
N LYS A 333 5.12 6.63 -6.49
CA LYS A 333 4.66 7.11 -7.80
C LYS A 333 5.14 8.55 -8.05
N GLY A 334 5.32 8.88 -9.32
CA GLY A 334 5.80 10.19 -9.77
C GLY A 334 7.27 10.50 -9.41
N ILE A 335 7.71 11.69 -9.82
CA ILE A 335 9.12 12.15 -9.71
C ILE A 335 9.48 12.49 -8.26
N ASN A 336 8.52 12.99 -7.48
CA ASN A 336 8.72 13.35 -6.08
C ASN A 336 8.71 12.13 -5.15
N GLY A 337 8.43 10.93 -5.68
CA GLY A 337 8.29 9.71 -4.89
C GLY A 337 7.09 9.76 -3.96
N ASP A 338 5.98 10.37 -4.39
CA ASP A 338 4.74 10.42 -3.61
C ASP A 338 4.24 8.98 -3.40
N ILE A 339 4.06 8.59 -2.14
CA ILE A 339 3.60 7.26 -1.74
C ILE A 339 2.13 7.35 -1.36
N ALA A 340 1.31 6.49 -1.97
CA ALA A 340 -0.05 6.27 -1.47
C ALA A 340 0.03 5.39 -0.22
N GLU A 341 -0.70 5.76 0.83
CA GLU A 341 -0.69 5.07 2.12
C GLU A 341 -2.11 4.97 2.66
N SER A 342 -2.41 3.88 3.36
CA SER A 342 -3.62 3.78 4.18
C SER A 342 -3.25 3.30 5.57
N THR A 343 -3.62 4.08 6.59
CA THR A 343 -3.39 3.76 8.00
C THR A 343 -4.72 3.52 8.69
N PHE A 344 -4.89 2.32 9.23
CA PHE A 344 -6.01 1.89 10.05
C PHE A 344 -5.60 1.94 11.53
N LEU A 345 -6.50 2.37 12.42
CA LEU A 345 -6.33 2.31 13.87
C LEU A 345 -7.60 1.78 14.52
N ARG A 346 -7.50 0.68 15.27
CA ARG A 346 -8.55 0.24 16.20
C ARG A 346 -8.40 0.99 17.52
N LEU A 347 -9.47 1.62 17.99
CA LEU A 347 -9.47 2.38 19.23
C LEU A 347 -9.54 1.45 20.45
N PRO A 348 -8.91 1.80 21.59
CA PRO A 348 -9.03 1.02 22.81
C PRO A 348 -10.46 1.09 23.35
N GLY A 349 -10.95 -0.03 23.91
CA GLY A 349 -12.28 -0.14 24.53
C GLY A 349 -13.48 -0.15 23.58
N SER A 350 -13.25 0.05 22.27
CA SER A 350 -14.28 0.05 21.23
C SER A 350 -13.89 -0.90 20.09
N PRO A 351 -14.09 -2.23 20.23
CA PRO A 351 -13.57 -3.22 19.28
C PRO A 351 -14.08 -3.05 17.85
N SER A 352 -15.29 -2.50 17.70
CA SER A 352 -15.89 -2.24 16.40
C SER A 352 -15.49 -0.88 15.83
N GLU A 353 -14.98 0.08 16.60
CA GLU A 353 -14.74 1.43 16.11
C GLU A 353 -13.30 1.59 15.60
N TYR A 354 -13.15 2.31 14.48
CA TYR A 354 -11.84 2.56 13.89
C TYR A 354 -11.70 3.97 13.31
N LEU A 355 -10.45 4.41 13.25
CA LEU A 355 -10.00 5.57 12.46
C LEU A 355 -9.22 5.08 11.25
N LEU A 356 -9.36 5.79 10.13
CA LEU A 356 -8.70 5.47 8.88
C LEU A 356 -8.20 6.75 8.22
N TRP A 357 -6.94 6.74 7.80
CA TRP A 357 -6.31 7.81 7.04
C TRP A 357 -5.87 7.27 5.69
N ASP A 358 -6.35 7.88 4.60
CA ASP A 358 -5.98 7.54 3.23
C ASP A 358 -5.16 8.69 2.63
N VAL A 359 -3.87 8.46 2.42
CA VAL A 359 -2.97 9.37 1.73
C VAL A 359 -2.89 8.97 0.26
N ARG A 360 -3.27 9.88 -0.65
CA ARG A 360 -3.21 9.64 -2.09
C ARG A 360 -1.93 10.20 -2.70
N SER A 361 -1.28 9.41 -3.55
CA SER A 361 -0.15 9.87 -4.39
C SER A 361 -0.65 10.86 -5.45
N HIS A 362 0.20 11.80 -5.87
CA HIS A 362 -0.09 12.70 -7.00
C HIS A 362 -0.40 11.89 -8.28
N GLU A 363 -1.49 12.23 -8.96
CA GLU A 363 -1.78 11.79 -10.34
C GLU A 363 -1.18 12.74 -11.38
#